data_AF-A0A645HHT5-F1
#
_entry.id   AF-A0A645HHT5-F1
#
_cell.length_a   1.000
_cell.length_b   1.000
_cell.length_c   1.000
_cell.angle_alpha   90.00
_cell.angle_beta   90.00
_cell.angle_gamma   90.00
#
_symmetry.space_group_name_H-M   'P 1'
#
loop_
_entity.id
_entity.type
_entity.pdbx_description
1 polymer ?
#
loop_
_entity_poly.entity_id
_entity_poly.type
_entity_poly.pdbx_seq_one_letter_code
_entity_poly.pdbx_strand_id
1 'polypeptide(L)'
;MAEKLAYLLGGQLAGTRPTIESGWIDPRKQIGLSGRTVKPKLIITCGVSGAVQFVAGMKGSDYIIAINQDENAPIFDVAHLALIGDIYEIIPMLIEKIENIKKNNNSQAEFALS
;
A
#
# COMPACT_ATOMS: atom_id res chain seq x y z
N MET A 1 4.70 3.60 10.10
CA MET A 1 3.29 3.25 9.75
C MET A 1 3.22 2.28 8.57
N ALA A 2 3.77 2.64 7.39
CA ALA A 2 3.69 1.79 6.20
C ALA A 2 4.30 0.39 6.37
N GLU A 3 5.43 0.27 7.09
CA GLU A 3 6.04 -1.04 7.41
C GLU A 3 5.10 -1.93 8.25
N LYS A 4 4.41 -1.35 9.24
CA LYS A 4 3.45 -2.06 10.09
C LYS A 4 2.26 -2.57 9.26
N LEU A 5 1.71 -1.74 8.38
CA LEU A 5 0.63 -2.14 7.48
C LEU A 5 1.09 -3.28 6.56
N ALA A 6 2.27 -3.17 5.96
CA ALA A 6 2.85 -4.22 5.13
C ALA A 6 3.01 -5.54 5.91
N TYR A 7 3.57 -5.48 7.12
CA TYR A 7 3.71 -6.64 8.00
C TYR A 7 2.36 -7.30 8.31
N LEU A 8 1.35 -6.52 8.70
CA LEU A 8 0.02 -7.03 9.01
C LEU A 8 -0.65 -7.69 7.80
N LEU A 9 -0.39 -7.21 6.59
CA LEU A 9 -0.91 -7.79 5.35
C LEU A 9 -0.05 -8.91 4.77
N GLY A 10 1.09 -9.25 5.40
CA GLY A 10 2.05 -10.23 4.87
C GLY A 10 2.74 -9.76 3.57
N GLY A 11 2.78 -8.45 3.33
CA GLY A 11 3.37 -7.82 2.16
C GLY A 11 4.77 -7.28 2.41
N GLN A 12 5.29 -6.53 1.44
CA GLN A 12 6.57 -5.85 1.51
C GLN A 12 6.39 -4.35 1.28
N LEU A 13 7.16 -3.54 2.01
CA LEU A 13 7.23 -2.10 1.74
C LEU A 13 8.12 -1.83 0.53
N ALA A 14 7.64 -0.98 -0.38
CA ALA A 14 8.34 -0.51 -1.56
C ALA A 14 8.19 1.02 -1.70
N GLY A 15 9.04 1.63 -2.53
CA GLY A 15 9.15 3.08 -2.66
C GLY A 15 9.05 3.58 -4.10
N THR A 16 8.65 4.83 -4.26
CA THR A 16 8.76 5.59 -5.51
C THR A 16 10.15 6.24 -5.60
N ARG A 17 10.56 6.71 -6.79
CA ARG A 17 11.86 7.40 -6.94
C ARG A 17 12.09 8.55 -5.92
N PRO A 18 11.12 9.46 -5.65
CA PRO A 18 11.27 10.49 -4.62
C PRO A 18 11.62 9.94 -3.23
N THR A 19 11.05 8.79 -2.83
CA THR A 19 11.36 8.16 -1.53
C THR A 19 12.77 7.55 -1.49
N ILE A 20 13.30 7.10 -2.64
CA ILE A 20 14.68 6.63 -2.78
C ILE A 20 15.64 7.81 -2.72
N GLU A 21 15.36 8.87 -3.48
CA GLU A 21 16.17 10.10 -3.54
C GLU A 21 16.24 10.81 -2.19
N SER A 22 15.20 10.66 -1.36
CA SER A 22 15.16 11.16 0.02
C SER A 22 15.83 10.23 1.04
N GLY A 23 16.36 9.08 0.60
CA GLY A 23 17.03 8.08 1.45
C GLY A 23 16.10 7.30 2.39
N TRP A 24 14.78 7.36 2.19
CA TRP A 24 13.80 6.71 3.08
C TRP A 24 13.68 5.22 2.84
N ILE A 25 13.89 4.79 1.58
CA ILE A 25 13.72 3.42 1.14
C ILE A 25 14.95 2.98 0.35
N ASP A 26 15.38 1.73 0.55
CA ASP A 26 16.48 1.13 -0.19
C ASP A 26 16.19 1.13 -1.71
N PRO A 27 17.13 1.56 -2.58
CA PRO A 27 16.95 1.58 -4.04
C PRO A 27 16.48 0.24 -4.63
N ARG A 28 16.82 -0.89 -4.01
CA ARG A 28 16.37 -2.23 -4.43
C ARG A 28 14.85 -2.40 -4.32
N LYS A 29 14.18 -1.58 -3.51
CA LYS A 29 12.73 -1.59 -3.31
C LYS A 29 12.00 -0.54 -4.17
N GLN A 30 12.69 0.10 -5.12
CA GLN A 30 12.07 1.07 -6.03
C GLN A 30 11.12 0.38 -7.01
N ILE A 31 9.91 0.92 -7.15
CA ILE A 31 8.94 0.54 -8.20
C ILE A 31 8.89 1.63 -9.27
N GLY A 32 8.82 1.21 -10.54
CA GLY A 32 8.65 2.09 -11.70
C GLY A 32 9.58 1.73 -12.87
N LEU A 33 9.56 2.52 -13.96
CA LEU A 33 10.33 2.27 -15.18
C LEU A 33 11.85 2.13 -14.95
N SER A 34 12.41 2.91 -14.02
CA SER A 34 13.82 2.83 -13.63
C SER A 34 14.08 1.93 -12.41
N GLY A 35 13.04 1.25 -11.92
CA GLY A 35 13.11 0.34 -10.79
C GLY A 35 12.60 -1.04 -11.18
N ARG A 36 11.81 -1.66 -10.29
CA ARG A 36 11.19 -2.95 -10.52
C ARG A 36 9.77 -2.79 -11.07
N THR A 37 9.40 -3.72 -11.95
CA THR A 37 8.00 -4.00 -12.26
C THR A 37 7.50 -5.08 -11.33
N VAL A 38 6.33 -4.87 -10.70
CA VAL A 38 5.72 -5.79 -9.75
C VAL A 38 4.30 -6.15 -10.19
N LYS A 39 3.83 -7.32 -9.74
CA LYS A 39 2.47 -7.83 -9.99
C LYS A 39 1.90 -8.52 -8.73
N PRO A 40 1.74 -7.80 -7.60
CA PRO A 40 1.13 -8.37 -6.41
C PRO A 40 -0.38 -8.55 -6.59
N LYS A 41 -0.97 -9.43 -5.75
CA LYS A 41 -2.43 -9.55 -5.63
C LYS A 41 -3.10 -8.27 -5.13
N LEU A 42 -2.39 -7.50 -4.32
CA LEU A 42 -2.84 -6.23 -3.76
C LEU A 42 -1.66 -5.26 -3.68
N ILE A 43 -1.85 -4.05 -4.17
CA ILE A 43 -0.95 -2.93 -3.90
C ILE A 43 -1.76 -1.77 -3.30
N ILE A 44 -1.21 -1.17 -2.24
CA ILE A 44 -1.79 0.00 -1.58
C ILE A 44 -0.81 1.15 -1.72
N THR A 45 -1.16 2.17 -2.48
CA THR A 45 -0.31 3.37 -2.63
C THR A 45 -0.72 4.42 -1.62
N CYS A 46 0.25 4.94 -0.87
CA CYS A 46 0.02 5.93 0.18
C CYS A 46 0.72 7.24 -0.20
N GLY A 47 -0.04 8.29 -0.56
CA GLY A 47 0.51 9.60 -0.94
C GLY A 47 1.27 9.60 -2.26
N VAL A 48 0.95 8.68 -3.18
CA VAL A 48 1.59 8.60 -4.50
C VAL A 48 0.75 9.33 -5.52
N SER A 49 1.35 10.25 -6.28
CA SER A 49 0.64 11.03 -7.30
C SER A 49 0.22 10.21 -8.53
N GLY A 50 0.98 9.18 -8.90
CA GLY A 50 0.67 8.34 -10.07
C GLY A 50 1.40 8.75 -11.35
N ALA A 51 2.63 9.27 -11.24
CA ALA A 51 3.49 9.52 -12.40
C ALA A 51 3.58 8.28 -13.31
N VAL A 52 3.54 8.49 -14.64
CA VAL A 52 3.52 7.41 -15.65
C VAL A 52 4.65 6.41 -15.44
N GLN A 53 5.83 6.88 -15.03
CA GLN A 53 6.99 6.04 -14.74
C GLN A 53 6.73 5.08 -13.58
N PHE A 54 6.04 5.52 -12.52
CA PHE A 54 5.66 4.66 -11.40
C PHE A 54 4.57 3.68 -11.81
N VAL A 55 3.49 4.19 -12.44
CA VAL A 55 2.34 3.39 -12.87
C VAL A 55 2.75 2.26 -13.80
N ALA A 56 3.67 2.50 -14.74
CA ALA A 56 4.19 1.47 -15.64
C ALA A 56 4.80 0.26 -14.91
N GLY A 57 5.35 0.47 -13.70
CA GLY A 57 5.94 -0.59 -12.87
C GLY A 57 4.95 -1.33 -11.98
N MET A 58 3.69 -0.89 -11.85
CA MET A 58 2.74 -1.48 -10.88
C MET A 58 1.33 -1.75 -11.42
N LYS A 59 0.97 -1.21 -12.60
CA LYS A 59 -0.37 -1.35 -13.19
C LYS A 59 -0.82 -2.79 -13.46
N GLY A 60 0.11 -3.75 -13.42
CA GLY A 60 -0.19 -5.19 -13.53
C GLY A 60 -0.55 -5.87 -12.21
N SER A 61 -0.83 -5.12 -11.15
CA SER A 61 -1.33 -5.64 -9.87
C SER A 61 -2.81 -6.04 -10.00
N ASP A 62 -3.21 -7.14 -9.36
CA ASP A 62 -4.59 -7.64 -9.48
C ASP A 62 -5.61 -6.67 -8.85
N TYR A 63 -5.23 -6.00 -7.76
CA TYR A 63 -6.05 -4.99 -7.11
C TYR A 63 -5.20 -3.82 -6.61
N ILE A 64 -5.66 -2.60 -6.87
CA ILE A 64 -4.95 -1.34 -6.60
C ILE A 64 -5.82 -0.47 -5.72
N ILE A 65 -5.36 -0.22 -4.50
CA ILE A 65 -5.97 0.76 -3.59
C ILE A 65 -5.07 2.00 -3.57
N ALA A 66 -5.65 3.17 -3.80
CA ALA A 66 -4.92 4.43 -3.76
C ALA A 66 -5.44 5.33 -2.64
N ILE A 67 -4.52 5.83 -1.81
CA ILE A 67 -4.80 6.75 -0.72
C ILE A 67 -4.04 8.04 -1.00
N ASN A 68 -4.76 9.13 -1.25
CA ASN A 68 -4.16 10.43 -1.52
C ASN A 68 -5.11 11.55 -1.07
N GLN A 69 -4.57 12.66 -0.58
CA GLN A 69 -5.35 13.84 -0.20
C GLN A 69 -5.77 14.68 -1.42
N ASP A 70 -5.00 14.61 -2.51
CA ASP A 70 -5.32 15.29 -3.77
C ASP A 70 -6.34 14.46 -4.54
N GLU A 71 -7.59 14.95 -4.58
CA GLU A 71 -8.71 14.33 -5.30
C GLU A 71 -8.46 14.19 -6.81
N ASN A 72 -7.53 14.97 -7.36
CA ASN A 72 -7.17 14.97 -8.78
C ASN A 72 -5.89 14.17 -9.07
N ALA A 73 -5.37 13.41 -8.11
CA ALA A 73 -4.14 12.65 -8.28
C ALA A 73 -4.28 11.59 -9.41
N PRO A 74 -3.40 11.59 -10.43
CA PRO A 74 -3.43 10.63 -11.55
C PRO A 74 -3.39 9.14 -11.14
N ILE A 75 -2.97 8.82 -9.92
CA ILE A 75 -2.99 7.44 -9.41
C ILE A 75 -4.41 6.87 -9.39
N PHE A 76 -5.44 7.72 -9.26
CA PHE A 76 -6.82 7.30 -9.23
C PHE A 76 -7.31 6.77 -10.58
N ASP A 77 -6.70 7.18 -11.70
CA ASP A 77 -7.04 6.67 -13.05
C ASP A 77 -6.77 5.16 -13.21
N VAL A 78 -5.88 4.60 -12.38
CA VAL A 78 -5.51 3.19 -12.39
C VAL A 78 -5.92 2.45 -11.12
N ALA A 79 -6.55 3.14 -10.17
CA ALA A 79 -6.97 2.53 -8.91
C ALA A 79 -8.29 1.76 -9.08
N HIS A 80 -8.39 0.61 -8.42
CA HIS A 80 -9.66 -0.12 -8.28
C HIS A 80 -10.50 0.46 -7.14
N LEU A 81 -9.83 1.02 -6.12
CA LEU A 81 -10.45 1.70 -4.99
C LEU A 81 -9.64 2.95 -4.64
N ALA A 82 -10.30 4.10 -4.55
CA ALA A 82 -9.71 5.36 -4.12
C ALA A 82 -10.20 5.74 -2.72
N LEU A 83 -9.29 6.16 -1.85
CA LEU A 83 -9.58 6.79 -0.57
C LEU A 83 -8.97 8.20 -0.60
N ILE A 84 -9.85 9.20 -0.65
CA ILE A 84 -9.45 10.60 -0.67
C ILE A 84 -9.35 11.08 0.78
N GLY A 85 -8.15 11.47 1.22
CA GLY A 85 -7.92 11.98 2.57
C GLY A 85 -6.47 11.85 3.02
N ASP A 86 -6.22 12.22 4.28
CA ASP A 86 -4.88 12.21 4.87
C ASP A 86 -4.40 10.80 5.19
N ILE A 87 -3.21 10.45 4.70
CA ILE A 87 -2.52 9.19 5.00
C ILE A 87 -2.22 9.04 6.50
N TYR A 88 -2.00 10.14 7.22
CA TYR A 88 -1.72 10.13 8.66
C TYR A 88 -2.95 9.81 9.50
N GLU A 89 -4.16 9.90 8.92
CA GLU A 89 -5.41 9.49 9.56
C GLU A 89 -5.86 8.10 9.07
N ILE A 90 -5.87 7.90 7.75
CA ILE A 90 -6.41 6.68 7.12
C ILE A 90 -5.56 5.45 7.46
N ILE A 91 -4.22 5.55 7.39
CA ILE A 91 -3.35 4.39 7.59
C ILE A 91 -3.42 3.86 9.03
N PRO A 92 -3.36 4.70 10.09
CA PRO A 92 -3.58 4.23 11.45
C PRO A 92 -4.95 3.55 11.65
N MET A 93 -6.04 4.13 11.13
CA MET A 93 -7.37 3.53 11.24
C MET A 93 -7.46 2.16 10.54
N LEU A 94 -6.83 2.03 9.38
CA LEU A 94 -6.76 0.76 8.64
C LEU A 94 -5.97 -0.29 9.43
N ILE A 95 -4.83 0.09 10.00
CA ILE A 95 -4.00 -0.77 10.84
C ILE A 95 -4.81 -1.28 12.03
N GLU A 96 -5.49 -0.38 12.76
CA GLU A 96 -6.30 -0.76 13.93
C GLU A 96 -7.40 -1.76 13.56
N LYS A 97 -8.14 -1.51 12.48
CA LYS A 97 -9.17 -2.42 11.99
C LYS A 97 -8.59 -3.80 11.63
N ILE A 98 -7.46 -3.86 10.94
CA ILE A 98 -6.81 -5.13 10.57
C ILE A 98 -6.37 -5.90 11.83
N GLU A 99 -5.78 -5.20 12.82
CA GLU A 99 -5.37 -5.81 14.08
C GLU A 99 -6.56 -6.41 14.83
N ASN A 100 -7.69 -5.68 14.89
CA ASN A 100 -8.90 -6.16 15.54
C ASN A 100 -9.51 -7.37 14.80
N ILE A 101 -9.53 -7.37 13.46
CA ILE A 101 -9.98 -8.52 12.67
C ILE A 101 -9.10 -9.75 12.94
N LYS A 102 -7.77 -9.59 12.96
CA LYS A 102 -6.86 -10.70 13.24
C LYS A 102 -7.01 -11.27 14.64
N LYS A 103 -7.19 -10.42 15.65
CA LYS A 103 -7.46 -10.86 17.03
C LYS A 103 -8.76 -11.67 17.11
N ASN A 104 -9.82 -11.20 16.48
CA ASN A 104 -11.12 -11.89 16.46
C ASN A 104 -11.08 -13.24 15.74
N ASN A 105 -10.22 -13.38 14.72
CA ASN A 105 -10.04 -14.65 14.03
C ASN A 105 -9.26 -15.66 14.88
N ASN A 106 -8.24 -15.20 15.60
CA ASN A 106 -7.44 -16.06 16.48
C ASN A 106 -8.26 -16.56 17.67
N SER A 107 -9.07 -15.71 18.30
CA SER A 107 -9.93 -16.11 19.42
C SER A 107 -11.01 -17.12 19.00
N GLN A 108 -11.58 -16.98 17.81
CA GLN A 108 -12.51 -17.97 17.26
C GLN A 108 -11.81 -19.30 16.93
N ALA A 109 -10.58 -19.27 16.42
CA ALA A 109 -9.82 -20.48 16.15
C ALA A 109 -9.46 -21.24 17.43
N GLU A 110 -9.09 -20.55 18.51
CA GLU A 110 -8.83 -21.17 19.82
C GLU A 110 -10.10 -21.80 20.43
N PHE A 111 -11.25 -21.13 20.33
CA PHE A 111 -12.53 -21.68 20.78
C PHE A 111 -12.99 -22.91 19.98
N ALA A 112 -12.71 -22.95 18.67
CA ALA A 112 -13.07 -24.10 17.82
C ALA A 112 -12.21 -25.36 18.08
N LEU A 113 -11.08 -25.22 18.78
CA LEU A 113 -10.15 -26.31 19.10
C LEU A 113 -10.27 -26.82 20.55
N SER A 114 -11.06 -26.15 21.39
CA SER A 114 -11.40 -26.54 22.77
C SER A 114 -12.72 -27.31 22.82
#